data_AF-A0A3D2MZ60-F1
#
_entry.id   AF-A0A3D2MZ60-F1
#
_cell.length_a   1.000
_cell.length_b   1.000
_cell.length_c   1.000
_cell.angle_alpha   90.00
_cell.angle_beta   90.00
_cell.angle_gamma   90.00
#
_symmetry.space_group_name_H-M   'P 1'
#
loop_
_entity.id
_entity.type
_entity.pdbx_description
1 polymer ?
#
loop_
_entity_poly.entity_id
_entity_poly.type
_entity_poly.pdbx_seq_one_letter_code
_entity_poly.pdbx_strand_id
1 'polypeptide(L)'
;VLYRFLPRSLTETDMELVWFVRGDAIEGKDYDVDEVTWLWHHTTQEDDYIITRNSAGVNSRFFEPGPYHTEFEATLQQFISWYLHSLEQSLSAAP
;
A
#
# COMPACT_ATOMS: atom_id res chain seq x y z
N VAL A 1 -12.37 5.26 3.62
CA VAL A 1 -11.46 5.26 2.45
C VAL A 1 -11.04 3.83 2.17
N LEU A 2 -10.90 3.46 0.90
CA LEU A 2 -10.33 2.19 0.45
C LEU A 2 -9.09 2.47 -0.37
N TYR A 3 -8.04 1.68 -0.13
CA TYR A 3 -6.82 1.66 -0.92
C TYR A 3 -6.82 0.43 -1.82
N ARG A 4 -6.46 0.63 -3.09
CA ARG A 4 -6.27 -0.45 -4.06
C ARG A 4 -4.91 -0.28 -4.72
N PHE A 5 -4.08 -1.31 -4.60
CA PHE A 5 -2.74 -1.36 -5.21
C PHE A 5 -2.77 -2.31 -6.40
N LEU A 6 -2.42 -1.81 -7.59
CA LEU A 6 -2.43 -2.58 -8.83
C LEU A 6 -1.01 -2.67 -9.40
N PRO A 7 -0.41 -3.86 -9.45
CA PRO A 7 0.92 -4.00 -10.03
C PRO A 7 0.90 -3.67 -11.52
N ARG A 8 1.82 -2.81 -11.96
CA ARG A 8 2.01 -2.46 -13.38
C ARG A 8 3.27 -3.09 -13.96
N SER A 9 4.36 -3.03 -13.20
CA SER A 9 5.64 -3.63 -13.54
C SER A 9 6.35 -4.06 -12.25
N LEU A 10 7.61 -4.52 -12.35
CA LEU A 10 8.39 -4.90 -11.17
C LEU A 10 8.62 -3.74 -10.19
N THR A 11 8.61 -2.50 -10.68
CA THR A 11 8.94 -1.31 -9.89
C THR A 11 7.86 -0.22 -9.95
N GLU A 12 6.68 -0.53 -10.49
CA GLU A 12 5.58 0.43 -10.63
C GLU A 12 4.26 -0.20 -10.19
N THR A 13 3.48 0.56 -9.42
CA THR A 13 2.17 0.16 -8.89
C THR A 13 1.24 1.37 -8.95
N ASP A 14 0.04 1.20 -9.48
CA ASP A 14 -1.00 2.23 -9.34
C ASP A 14 -1.61 2.10 -7.94
N MET A 15 -1.68 3.22 -7.23
CA MET A 15 -2.39 3.33 -5.96
C MET A 15 -3.65 4.16 -6.16
N GLU A 16 -4.81 3.53 -5.99
CA GLU A 16 -6.09 4.19 -6.05
C GLU A 16 -6.72 4.31 -4.68
N LEU A 17 -7.22 5.51 -4.38
CA LEU A 17 -7.95 5.80 -3.16
C LEU A 17 -9.41 6.11 -3.49
N VAL A 18 -10.32 5.46 -2.78
CA VAL A 18 -11.76 5.64 -2.94
C VAL A 18 -12.36 6.11 -1.62
N TRP A 19 -12.98 7.29 -1.63
CA TRP A 19 -13.73 7.81 -0.49
C TRP A 19 -15.20 7.44 -0.65
N PHE A 20 -15.73 6.80 0.38
CA PHE A 20 -17.15 6.41 0.43
C PHE A 20 -17.89 7.39 1.34
N VAL A 21 -18.93 7.99 0.80
CA VAL A 21 -19.95 8.73 1.56
C VAL A 21 -21.26 7.94 1.55
N ARG A 22 -22.24 8.38 2.34
CA ARG A 22 -23.58 7.79 2.31
C ARG A 22 -24.21 8.03 0.93
N GLY A 23 -24.93 7.05 0.40
CA GLY A 23 -25.49 7.13 -0.96
C GLY A 23 -26.54 8.22 -1.18
N ASP A 24 -27.06 8.82 -0.10
CA ASP A 24 -28.00 9.94 -0.12
C ASP A 24 -27.37 11.28 0.29
N ALA A 25 -26.06 11.31 0.55
CA ALA A 25 -25.34 12.52 0.95
C ALA A 25 -25.13 13.45 -0.25
N ILE A 26 -25.35 14.74 -0.05
CA ILE A 26 -25.23 15.79 -1.06
C ILE A 26 -24.00 16.65 -0.75
N GLU A 27 -23.08 16.75 -1.72
CA GLU A 27 -21.90 17.62 -1.64
C GLU A 27 -22.30 19.09 -1.42
N GLY A 28 -21.53 19.81 -0.60
CA GLY A 28 -21.79 21.21 -0.22
C GLY A 28 -22.91 21.39 0.81
N LYS A 29 -23.58 20.29 1.21
CA LYS A 29 -24.58 20.28 2.29
C LYS A 29 -24.20 19.31 3.41
N ASP A 30 -23.98 18.05 3.04
CA ASP A 30 -23.71 16.96 4.00
C ASP A 30 -22.21 16.69 4.17
N TYR A 31 -21.40 17.09 3.18
CA TYR A 31 -19.94 17.03 3.23
C TYR A 31 -19.30 18.01 2.24
N ASP A 32 -18.06 18.38 2.52
CA ASP A 32 -17.16 19.07 1.61
C ASP A 32 -16.08 18.08 1.12
N VAL A 33 -15.79 18.08 -0.19
CA VAL A 33 -14.86 17.11 -0.79
C VAL A 33 -13.44 17.33 -0.29
N ASP A 34 -13.00 18.58 -0.17
CA ASP A 34 -11.65 18.89 0.28
C ASP A 34 -11.47 18.47 1.74
N GLU A 35 -12.45 18.74 2.61
CA GLU A 35 -12.40 18.29 4.01
C GLU A 35 -12.38 16.75 4.15
N VAL A 36 -13.21 16.04 3.38
CA VAL A 36 -13.29 14.57 3.42
C VAL A 36 -12.01 13.91 2.89
N THR A 37 -11.33 14.54 1.95
CA THR A 37 -10.15 13.97 1.28
C THR A 37 -8.83 14.41 1.90
N TRP A 38 -8.79 15.59 2.53
CA TRP A 38 -7.57 16.29 2.94
C TRP A 38 -6.52 15.41 3.62
N LEU A 39 -6.90 14.74 4.71
CA LEU A 39 -5.96 13.97 5.52
C LEU A 39 -5.29 12.86 4.69
N TRP A 40 -6.12 12.02 4.07
CA TRP A 40 -5.62 10.87 3.32
C TRP A 40 -4.96 11.28 2.01
N HIS A 41 -5.34 12.41 1.41
CA HIS A 41 -4.63 12.95 0.26
C HIS A 41 -3.18 13.31 0.63
N HIS A 42 -2.98 14.07 1.72
CA HIS A 42 -1.65 14.46 2.14
C HIS A 42 -0.81 13.29 2.65
N THR A 43 -1.34 12.44 3.52
CA THR A 43 -0.55 11.32 4.06
C THR A 43 -0.19 10.31 2.97
N THR A 44 -1.02 10.14 1.94
CA THR A 44 -0.70 9.26 0.80
C THR A 44 0.45 9.80 -0.05
N GLN A 45 0.57 11.12 -0.18
CA GLN A 45 1.72 11.74 -0.85
C GLN A 45 3.00 11.54 -0.03
N GLU A 46 2.90 11.57 1.30
CA GLU A 46 4.01 11.25 2.20
C GLU A 46 4.42 9.78 2.10
N ASP A 47 3.45 8.86 2.06
CA ASP A 47 3.69 7.43 1.85
C ASP A 47 4.34 7.14 0.49
N ASP A 48 3.86 7.74 -0.60
CA ASP A 48 4.45 7.60 -1.94
C ASP A 48 5.94 7.99 -1.96
N TYR A 49 6.27 9.11 -1.29
CA TYR A 49 7.66 9.55 -1.17
C TYR A 49 8.54 8.52 -0.43
N ILE A 50 8.04 7.95 0.67
CA ILE A 50 8.77 6.94 1.45
C ILE A 50 8.92 5.64 0.65
N ILE A 51 7.83 5.16 0.04
CA ILE A 51 7.79 3.91 -0.73
C ILE A 51 8.74 3.97 -1.91
N THR A 52 8.71 5.07 -2.68
CA THR A 52 9.55 5.22 -3.87
C THR A 52 11.03 5.26 -3.51
N ARG A 53 11.39 5.92 -2.40
CA ARG A 53 12.78 5.93 -1.91
C ARG A 53 13.23 4.58 -1.39
N ASN A 54 12.35 3.87 -0.68
CA ASN A 54 12.63 2.51 -0.23
C ASN A 54 12.89 1.58 -1.42
N SER A 55 12.04 1.63 -2.45
CA SER A 55 12.21 0.88 -3.69
C SER A 55 13.55 1.19 -4.37
N ALA A 56 13.93 2.46 -4.47
CA ALA A 56 15.25 2.84 -5.02
C ALA A 56 16.42 2.27 -4.21
N GLY A 57 16.30 2.24 -2.87
CA GLY A 57 17.29 1.64 -1.98
C GLY A 57 17.41 0.12 -2.16
N VAL A 58 16.28 -0.59 -2.20
CA VAL A 58 16.21 -2.06 -2.38
C VAL A 58 16.79 -2.49 -3.72
N ASN A 59 16.64 -1.68 -4.78
CA ASN A 59 17.20 -1.97 -6.10
C ASN A 59 18.72 -1.73 -6.20
N SER A 60 19.38 -1.26 -5.14
CA SER A 60 20.83 -1.10 -5.10
C SER A 60 21.53 -2.43 -4.91
N ARG A 61 22.67 -2.62 -5.59
CA ARG A 61 23.56 -3.78 -5.36
C ARG A 61 24.13 -3.91 -3.95
N PHE A 62 24.01 -2.86 -3.14
CA PHE A 62 24.50 -2.80 -1.76
C PHE A 62 23.42 -3.14 -0.73
N PHE A 63 22.18 -3.36 -1.16
CA PHE A 63 21.09 -3.68 -0.25
C PHE A 63 21.24 -5.11 0.30
N GLU A 64 21.10 -5.24 1.61
CA GLU A 64 20.93 -6.51 2.31
C GLU A 64 19.68 -6.41 3.21
N PRO A 65 18.82 -7.44 3.28
CA PRO A 65 17.64 -7.43 4.13
C PRO A 65 17.99 -7.28 5.62
N GLY A 66 17.35 -6.32 6.30
CA GLY A 66 17.46 -6.14 7.75
C GLY A 66 16.36 -6.88 8.53
N PRO A 67 16.50 -7.00 9.87
CA PRO A 67 15.45 -7.54 10.72
C PRO A 67 14.29 -6.55 10.88
N TYR A 68 13.06 -7.07 10.86
CA TYR A 68 11.88 -6.31 11.28
C TYR A 68 11.86 -6.12 12.80
N HIS A 69 11.37 -4.97 13.26
CA HIS A 69 11.10 -4.70 14.66
C HIS A 69 9.90 -5.53 15.15
N THR A 70 10.09 -6.32 16.21
CA THR A 70 9.11 -7.30 16.67
C THR A 70 7.77 -6.69 17.11
N GLU A 71 7.81 -5.52 17.76
CA GLU A 71 6.59 -4.83 18.23
C GLU A 71 5.90 -4.00 17.13
N PHE A 72 6.64 -3.22 16.35
CA PHE A 72 6.09 -2.24 15.41
C PHE A 72 5.86 -2.76 13.99
N GLU A 73 6.47 -3.89 13.61
CA GLU A 73 6.42 -4.42 12.24
C GLU A 73 5.83 -5.85 12.18
N ALA A 74 5.12 -6.28 13.23
CA ALA A 74 4.51 -7.60 13.29
C ALA A 74 3.54 -7.89 12.12
N THR A 75 2.80 -6.87 11.66
CA THR A 75 1.89 -7.00 10.50
C THR A 75 2.65 -7.16 9.19
N LEU A 76 3.82 -6.53 9.04
CA LEU A 76 4.69 -6.71 7.87
C LEU A 76 5.24 -8.14 7.82
N GLN A 77 5.66 -8.68 8.97
CA GLN A 77 6.12 -10.08 9.06
C GLN A 77 5.00 -11.06 8.66
N GLN A 78 3.77 -10.82 9.13
CA GLN A 78 2.61 -11.64 8.76
C GLN A 78 2.31 -11.55 7.26
N PHE A 79 2.35 -10.36 6.67
CA PHE A 79 2.13 -10.15 5.24
C PHE A 79 3.17 -10.88 4.38
N ILE A 80 4.47 -10.75 4.70
CA ILE A 80 5.53 -11.45 3.97
C ILE A 80 5.38 -12.97 4.10
N SER A 81 5.06 -13.46 5.29
CA SER A 81 4.83 -14.89 5.52
C SER A 81 3.67 -15.42 4.66
N TRP A 82 2.56 -14.68 4.61
CA TRP A 82 1.43 -15.01 3.73
C TRP A 82 1.80 -14.96 2.25
N TYR A 83 2.53 -13.94 1.80
CA TYR A 83 2.96 -13.78 0.42
C TYR A 83 3.81 -14.97 -0.04
N LEU A 84 4.84 -15.32 0.74
CA LEU A 84 5.74 -16.43 0.43
C LEU A 84 5.00 -17.77 0.42
N HIS A 85 4.11 -18.00 1.39
CA HIS A 85 3.30 -19.22 1.42
C HIS A 85 2.35 -19.32 0.22
N SER A 86 1.69 -18.22 -0.14
CA SER A 86 0.79 -18.18 -1.31
C SER A 86 1.56 -18.40 -2.61
N LEU A 87 2.77 -17.86 -2.72
CA LEU A 87 3.66 -18.07 -3.85
C LEU A 87 4.10 -19.54 -3.95
N GLU A 88 4.52 -20.15 -2.83
CA GLU A 88 4.92 -21.57 -2.77
C GLU A 88 3.76 -22.49 -3.20
N GLN A 89 2.55 -22.24 -2.71
CA GLN A 89 1.36 -22.99 -3.10
C GLN A 89 1.09 -22.84 -4.60
N SER A 90 1.20 -21.62 -5.14
CA SER A 90 0.94 -21.35 -6.57
C SER A 90 1.97 -22.03 -7.48
N LEU A 91 3.24 -22.06 -7.07
CA LEU A 91 4.31 -22.76 -7.79
C LEU A 91 4.15 -24.28 -7.72
N SER A 92 3.66 -24.81 -6.60
CA SER A 92 3.45 -26.26 -6.41
C SER A 92 2.19 -26.77 -7.10
N ALA A 93 1.19 -25.90 -7.29
CA ALA A 93 -0.05 -26.19 -8.01
C ALA A 93 0.08 -25.99 -9.53
N ALA A 94 1.17 -25.37 -10.00
CA ALA A 94 1.48 -25.30 -11.41
C ALA A 94 1.91 -26.70 -11.92
N PRO A 95 1.37 -27.18 -13.05
CA PRO A 95 1.74 -28.48 -13.62
C PRO A 95 3.19 -28.57 -14.08
#